data_AF-A0A2W4YW88-F1
#
_entry.id   AF-A0A2W4YW88-F1
#
_cell.length_a   1.000
_cell.length_b   1.000
_cell.length_c   1.000
_cell.angle_alpha   90.00
_cell.angle_beta   90.00
_cell.angle_gamma   90.00
#
_symmetry.space_group_name_H-M   'P 1'
#
loop_
_entity.id
_entity.type
_entity.pdbx_description
1 polymer ?
#
loop_
_entity_poly.entity_id
_entity_poly.type
_entity_poly.pdbx_seq_one_letter_code
_entity_poly.pdbx_strand_id
1 'polypeptide(L)'
;MTTGEHTINGLVRKRSELMGRIEHHAAHWQQAVKDMDAIDAAIRIMAPEVELDGIAPKPVPPVHAAYKGEVARLVADCFRLNPSEPLSTVFITDYVMRQRGLDSADRNLRNLLLKRVSACLGTWRRKGRVTGERPPGAPRTGEGSFCEWRLTRPTGEGQATSGYPTL
;
A
#
# COMPACT_ATOMS: atom_id res chain seq x y z
N MET A 1 -1.56 36.90 -6.93
CA MET A 1 -0.81 35.69 -7.33
C MET A 1 -1.82 34.69 -7.85
N THR A 2 -1.65 34.22 -9.08
CA THR A 2 -2.63 33.37 -9.79
C THR A 2 -2.36 31.90 -9.51
N THR A 3 -3.42 31.07 -9.45
CA THR A 3 -3.39 29.63 -9.11
C THR A 3 -2.32 28.81 -9.86
N GLY A 4 -1.93 29.22 -11.07
CA GLY A 4 -0.84 28.61 -11.83
C GLY A 4 0.54 28.73 -11.15
N GLU A 5 0.83 29.85 -10.50
CA GLU A 5 2.10 30.10 -9.81
C GLU A 5 2.27 29.19 -8.59
N HIS A 6 1.19 28.98 -7.82
CA HIS A 6 1.18 28.04 -6.69
C HIS A 6 1.37 26.58 -7.13
N THR A 7 0.82 26.22 -8.29
CA THR A 7 0.91 24.86 -8.85
C THR A 7 2.34 24.58 -9.35
N ILE A 8 2.94 25.52 -10.08
CA ILE A 8 4.33 25.42 -10.55
C ILE A 8 5.31 25.36 -9.36
N ASN A 9 5.13 26.20 -8.33
CA ASN A 9 5.96 26.16 -7.13
C ASN A 9 5.87 24.80 -6.40
N GLY A 10 4.69 24.20 -6.34
CA GLY A 10 4.50 22.86 -5.80
C GLY A 10 5.24 21.78 -6.60
N LEU A 11 5.20 21.85 -7.94
CA LEU A 11 5.91 20.92 -8.82
C LEU A 11 7.43 21.07 -8.72
N VAL A 12 7.95 22.31 -8.67
CA VAL A 12 9.38 22.59 -8.50
C VAL A 12 9.89 22.03 -7.17
N ARG A 13 9.15 22.25 -6.08
CA ARG A 13 9.47 21.63 -4.78
C ARG A 13 9.45 20.11 -4.86
N LYS A 14 8.44 19.53 -5.52
CA LYS A 14 8.37 18.06 -5.63
C LYS A 14 9.54 17.49 -6.43
N ARG A 15 9.97 18.19 -7.49
CA ARG A 15 11.15 17.83 -8.28
C ARG A 15 12.42 17.81 -7.43
N SER A 16 12.65 18.84 -6.59
CA SER A 16 13.85 18.87 -5.74
C SER A 16 13.84 17.75 -4.69
N GLU A 17 12.70 17.46 -4.08
CA GLU A 17 12.53 16.31 -3.17
C GLU A 17 12.88 14.98 -3.86
N LEU A 18 12.44 14.80 -5.12
CA LEU A 18 12.74 13.59 -5.89
C LEU A 18 14.22 13.50 -6.27
N MET A 19 14.86 14.61 -6.67
CA MET A 19 16.28 14.64 -6.96
C MET A 19 17.12 14.26 -5.74
N GLY A 20 16.83 14.84 -4.57
CA GLY A 20 17.55 14.48 -3.34
C GLY A 20 17.42 13.01 -2.97
N ARG A 21 16.26 12.40 -3.22
CA ARG A 21 16.07 10.94 -3.03
C ARG A 21 16.90 10.12 -4.02
N ILE A 22 16.94 10.53 -5.29
CA ILE A 22 17.74 9.85 -6.32
C ILE A 22 19.23 9.90 -5.95
N GLU A 23 19.73 11.09 -5.60
CA GLU A 23 21.14 11.28 -5.20
C GLU A 23 21.50 10.43 -3.98
N HIS A 24 20.64 10.42 -2.96
CA HIS A 24 20.83 9.59 -1.78
C HIS A 24 20.92 8.10 -2.13
N HIS A 25 19.98 7.58 -2.93
CA HIS A 25 19.99 6.17 -3.34
C HIS A 25 21.18 5.83 -4.24
N ALA A 26 21.59 6.74 -5.13
CA ALA A 26 22.78 6.57 -5.95
C ALA A 26 24.06 6.47 -5.11
N ALA A 27 24.18 7.30 -4.06
CA ALA A 27 25.31 7.22 -3.13
C ALA A 27 25.33 5.89 -2.37
N HIS A 28 24.17 5.41 -1.91
CA HIS A 28 24.05 4.08 -1.29
C HIS A 28 24.42 2.94 -2.24
N TRP A 29 24.00 3.03 -3.50
CA TRP A 29 24.36 2.05 -4.53
C TRP A 29 25.88 2.03 -4.78
N GLN A 30 26.50 3.21 -4.91
CA GLN A 30 27.96 3.31 -5.08
C GLN A 30 28.72 2.75 -3.87
N GLN A 31 28.23 2.96 -2.65
CA GLN A 31 28.87 2.40 -1.46
C GLN A 31 28.79 0.87 -1.45
N ALA A 32 27.63 0.30 -1.77
CA ALA A 32 27.46 -1.16 -1.83
C ALA A 32 28.37 -1.81 -2.89
N VAL A 33 28.59 -1.15 -4.04
CA VAL A 33 29.54 -1.59 -5.06
C VAL A 33 30.97 -1.62 -4.50
N LYS A 34 31.41 -0.57 -3.81
CA LYS A 34 32.74 -0.53 -3.18
C LYS A 34 32.92 -1.61 -2.12
N ASP A 35 31.90 -1.83 -1.30
CA ASP A 35 31.93 -2.86 -0.26
C ASP A 35 32.05 -4.26 -0.89
N MET A 36 31.36 -4.49 -2.01
CA MET A 36 31.47 -5.72 -2.80
C MET A 36 32.87 -5.90 -3.38
N ASP A 37 33.46 -4.86 -4.00
CA ASP A 37 34.83 -4.92 -4.53
C ASP A 37 35.85 -5.25 -3.43
N ALA A 38 35.66 -4.69 -2.23
CA ALA A 38 36.52 -4.96 -1.08
C ALA A 38 36.40 -6.41 -0.60
N ILE A 39 35.19 -6.96 -0.57
CA ILE A 39 34.94 -8.36 -0.23
C ILE A 39 35.56 -9.28 -1.28
N ASP A 40 35.38 -9.00 -2.57
CA ASP A 40 35.96 -9.79 -3.65
C ASP A 40 37.49 -9.80 -3.60
N ALA A 41 38.11 -8.65 -3.30
CA ALA A 41 39.55 -8.57 -3.08
C ALA A 41 39.99 -9.42 -1.88
N ALA A 42 39.24 -9.38 -0.77
CA ALA A 42 39.52 -10.21 0.40
C ALA A 42 39.39 -11.72 0.10
N ILE A 43 38.36 -12.13 -0.66
CA ILE A 43 38.20 -13.53 -1.06
C ILE A 43 39.38 -13.98 -1.93
N ARG A 44 39.82 -13.18 -2.92
CA ARG A 44 40.99 -13.52 -3.75
C ARG A 44 42.27 -13.70 -2.94
N ILE A 45 42.44 -12.94 -1.85
CA ILE A 45 43.60 -13.08 -0.95
C ILE A 45 43.51 -14.33 -0.09
N MET A 46 42.31 -14.62 0.44
CA MET A 46 42.10 -15.69 1.43
C MET A 46 41.88 -17.07 0.81
N ALA A 47 41.29 -17.14 -0.39
CA ALA A 47 40.85 -18.35 -1.07
C ALA A 47 40.90 -18.15 -2.60
N PRO A 48 42.11 -18.11 -3.20
CA PRO A 48 42.31 -17.80 -4.62
C PRO A 48 41.67 -18.81 -5.57
N GLU A 49 41.37 -20.02 -5.09
CA GLU A 49 40.67 -21.07 -5.83
C GLU A 49 39.16 -20.84 -5.99
N VAL A 50 38.58 -19.88 -5.25
CA VAL A 50 37.14 -19.57 -5.32
C VAL A 50 36.82 -18.80 -6.60
N GLU A 51 35.94 -19.36 -7.43
CA GLU A 51 35.41 -18.70 -8.62
C GLU A 51 34.29 -17.72 -8.24
N LEU A 52 34.59 -16.43 -8.27
CA LEU A 52 33.67 -15.36 -7.86
C LEU A 52 32.51 -15.17 -8.85
N ASP A 53 32.76 -15.33 -10.15
CA ASP A 53 31.76 -15.10 -11.21
C ASP A 53 30.54 -16.05 -11.11
N GLY A 54 30.70 -17.18 -10.41
CA GLY A 54 29.64 -18.17 -10.18
C GLY A 54 28.77 -17.91 -8.95
N ILE A 55 29.10 -16.91 -8.11
CA ILE A 55 28.37 -16.68 -6.85
C ILE A 55 27.04 -15.95 -7.16
N ALA A 56 25.94 -16.71 -7.11
CA ALA A 56 24.61 -16.17 -7.32
C ALA A 56 24.20 -15.16 -6.21
N PRO A 57 23.60 -14.01 -6.57
CA PRO A 57 23.06 -13.08 -5.57
C PRO A 57 22.01 -13.77 -4.69
N LYS A 58 22.06 -13.47 -3.38
CA LYS A 58 21.01 -13.94 -2.47
C LYS A 58 19.66 -13.31 -2.87
N PRO A 59 18.56 -14.09 -2.93
CA PRO A 59 17.26 -13.54 -3.23
C PRO A 59 16.88 -12.47 -2.20
N VAL A 60 16.73 -11.24 -2.67
CA VAL A 60 16.20 -10.14 -1.87
C VAL A 60 14.68 -10.30 -1.72
N PRO A 61 14.09 -9.90 -0.59
CA PRO A 61 12.64 -9.85 -0.44
C PRO A 61 12.00 -9.05 -1.59
N PRO A 62 10.79 -9.40 -2.04
CA PRO A 62 10.18 -8.79 -3.22
C PRO A 62 10.17 -7.26 -3.13
N VAL A 63 10.60 -6.62 -4.22
CA VAL A 63 10.72 -5.16 -4.43
C VAL A 63 9.46 -4.38 -4.01
N HIS A 64 8.31 -5.04 -3.95
CA HIS A 64 7.02 -4.48 -3.58
C HIS A 64 6.69 -4.56 -2.09
N ALA A 65 7.70 -4.51 -1.20
CA ALA A 65 7.47 -4.29 0.21
C ALA A 65 6.64 -3.00 0.38
N ALA A 66 5.47 -3.11 1.01
CA ALA A 66 4.67 -1.93 1.30
C ALA A 66 5.28 -1.23 2.52
N TYR A 67 5.43 0.09 2.45
CA TYR A 67 5.88 0.86 3.61
C TYR A 67 4.84 0.74 4.74
N LYS A 68 5.29 0.86 6.00
CA LYS A 68 4.39 0.79 7.16
C LYS A 68 3.25 1.80 7.00
N GLY A 69 2.01 1.31 7.00
CA GLY A 69 0.80 2.13 6.88
C GLY A 69 0.41 2.55 5.46
N GLU A 70 1.23 2.26 4.43
CA GLU A 70 0.96 2.62 3.03
C GLU A 70 -0.36 2.01 2.53
N VAL A 71 -0.53 0.69 2.72
CA VAL A 71 -1.76 -0.02 2.33
C VAL A 71 -2.98 0.57 3.05
N ALA A 72 -2.87 0.86 4.35
CA ALA A 72 -3.97 1.42 5.12
C ALA A 72 -4.37 2.82 4.62
N ARG A 73 -3.40 3.65 4.20
CA ARG A 73 -3.65 4.96 3.61
C ARG A 73 -4.37 4.84 2.26
N LEU A 74 -3.90 3.96 1.38
CA LEU A 74 -4.53 3.73 0.07
C LEU A 74 -5.94 3.15 0.20
N VAL A 75 -6.18 2.27 1.18
CA VAL A 75 -7.54 1.79 1.51
C VAL A 75 -8.42 2.95 1.98
N ALA A 76 -7.89 3.87 2.81
CA ALA A 76 -8.63 5.06 3.25
C ALA A 76 -8.92 6.04 2.10
N ASP A 77 -7.96 6.20 1.17
CA ASP A 77 -8.13 7.01 -0.04
C ASP A 77 -9.25 6.42 -0.92
N CYS A 78 -9.28 5.09 -1.09
CA CYS A 78 -10.30 4.38 -1.85
C CYS A 78 -11.72 4.65 -1.31
N PHE A 79 -11.92 4.59 0.01
CA PHE A 79 -13.21 4.94 0.62
C PHE A 79 -13.55 6.44 0.52
N ARG A 80 -12.55 7.33 0.61
CA ARG A 80 -12.78 8.77 0.47
C ARG A 80 -13.24 9.16 -0.94
N LEU A 81 -12.77 8.45 -1.96
CA LEU A 81 -13.20 8.64 -3.34
C LEU A 81 -14.57 8.04 -3.63
N ASN A 82 -15.01 7.05 -2.85
CA ASN A 82 -16.28 6.34 -3.04
C ASN A 82 -17.10 6.31 -1.72
N PRO A 83 -17.55 7.46 -1.22
CA PRO A 83 -18.13 7.58 0.13
C PRO A 83 -19.51 6.90 0.30
N SER A 84 -20.25 6.76 -0.80
CA SER A 84 -21.65 6.30 -0.79
C SER A 84 -21.82 4.85 -1.24
N GLU A 85 -20.74 4.20 -1.69
CA GLU A 85 -20.81 2.87 -2.32
C GLU A 85 -20.17 1.81 -1.44
N PRO A 86 -20.76 0.60 -1.37
CA PRO A 86 -20.09 -0.54 -0.77
C PRO A 86 -18.97 -1.01 -1.72
N LEU A 87 -17.75 -1.14 -1.20
CA LEU A 87 -16.58 -1.49 -2.01
C LEU A 87 -16.18 -2.94 -1.79
N SER A 88 -16.03 -3.69 -2.87
CA SER A 88 -15.55 -5.07 -2.78
C SER A 88 -14.06 -5.11 -2.42
N THR A 89 -13.65 -6.15 -1.67
CA THR A 89 -12.23 -6.37 -1.32
C THR A 89 -11.34 -6.43 -2.57
N VAL A 90 -11.86 -7.02 -3.66
CA VAL A 90 -11.20 -7.10 -4.96
C VAL A 90 -10.99 -5.71 -5.55
N PHE A 91 -12.04 -4.87 -5.60
CA PHE A 91 -11.94 -3.51 -6.12
C PHE A 91 -10.92 -2.67 -5.34
N ILE A 92 -10.95 -2.75 -4.01
CA ILE A 92 -9.97 -2.05 -3.15
C ILE A 92 -8.55 -2.55 -3.43
N THR A 93 -8.38 -3.86 -3.63
CA THR A 93 -7.07 -4.47 -3.96
C THR A 93 -6.54 -3.97 -5.29
N ASP A 94 -7.37 -3.96 -6.33
CA ASP A 94 -6.99 -3.49 -7.66
C ASP A 94 -6.66 -1.99 -7.63
N TYR A 95 -7.40 -1.18 -6.87
CA TYR A 95 -7.07 0.22 -6.61
C TYR A 95 -5.68 0.37 -5.96
N VAL A 96 -5.40 -0.40 -4.89
CA VAL A 96 -4.09 -0.37 -4.20
C VAL A 96 -2.96 -0.78 -5.14
N MET A 97 -3.16 -1.80 -5.98
CA MET A 97 -2.16 -2.24 -6.96
C MET A 97 -1.86 -1.14 -7.99
N ARG A 98 -2.89 -0.51 -8.56
CA ARG A 98 -2.74 0.59 -9.53
C ARG A 98 -2.01 1.79 -8.94
N GLN A 99 -2.38 2.21 -7.72
CA GLN A 99 -1.72 3.35 -7.05
C GLN A 99 -0.25 3.09 -6.74
N ARG A 100 0.13 1.81 -6.59
CA ARG A 100 1.52 1.38 -6.36
C ARG A 100 2.27 1.07 -7.66
N GLY A 101 1.67 1.29 -8.83
CA GLY A 101 2.27 0.96 -10.13
C GLY A 101 2.57 -0.53 -10.30
N LEU A 102 1.80 -1.39 -9.64
CA LEU A 102 1.98 -2.85 -9.70
C LEU A 102 1.17 -3.43 -10.85
N ASP A 103 1.70 -4.48 -11.47
CA ASP A 103 0.98 -5.24 -12.48
C ASP A 103 -0.21 -5.98 -11.85
N SER A 104 -1.43 -5.56 -12.20
CA SER A 104 -2.67 -6.20 -11.76
C SER A 104 -2.93 -7.56 -12.41
N ALA A 105 -2.22 -7.90 -13.49
CA ALA A 105 -2.31 -9.21 -14.13
C ALA A 105 -1.48 -10.28 -13.41
N ASP A 106 -0.49 -9.89 -12.60
CA ASP A 106 0.26 -10.84 -11.76
C ASP A 106 -0.63 -11.40 -10.64
N ARG A 107 -1.05 -12.65 -10.83
CA ARG A 107 -1.94 -13.37 -9.93
C ARG A 107 -1.34 -13.58 -8.53
N ASN A 108 -0.03 -13.80 -8.43
CA ASN A 108 0.64 -14.04 -7.15
C ASN A 108 0.72 -12.74 -6.35
N LEU A 109 1.11 -11.65 -7.01
CA LEU A 109 1.16 -10.33 -6.40
C LEU A 109 -0.24 -9.86 -5.97
N ARG A 110 -1.25 -10.08 -6.82
CA ARG A 110 -2.64 -9.78 -6.50
C ARG A 110 -3.14 -10.54 -5.29
N ASN A 111 -2.86 -11.84 -5.19
CA ASN A 111 -3.23 -12.65 -4.02
C ASN A 111 -2.55 -12.17 -2.73
N LEU A 112 -1.28 -11.76 -2.80
CA LEU A 112 -0.56 -11.20 -1.67
C LEU A 112 -1.20 -9.88 -1.20
N LEU A 113 -1.51 -8.98 -2.13
CA LEU A 113 -2.15 -7.70 -1.81
C LEU A 113 -3.56 -7.89 -1.26
N LEU A 114 -4.32 -8.84 -1.81
CA LEU A 114 -5.66 -9.17 -1.34
C LEU A 114 -5.65 -9.62 0.13
N LYS A 115 -4.68 -10.46 0.53
CA LYS A 115 -4.48 -10.85 1.94
C LYS A 115 -4.18 -9.64 2.84
N ARG A 116 -3.32 -8.72 2.38
CA ARG A 116 -2.96 -7.51 3.14
C ARG A 116 -4.14 -6.55 3.31
N VAL A 117 -4.90 -6.32 2.25
CA VAL A 117 -6.12 -5.50 2.28
C VAL A 117 -7.15 -6.11 3.22
N SER A 118 -7.37 -7.43 3.13
CA SER A 118 -8.28 -8.17 4.02
C SER A 118 -7.88 -8.04 5.49
N ALA A 119 -6.59 -8.17 5.83
CA ALA A 119 -6.10 -7.99 7.18
C ALA A 119 -6.27 -6.54 7.70
N CYS A 120 -6.07 -5.54 6.83
CA CYS A 120 -6.33 -4.14 7.15
C CYS A 120 -7.81 -3.91 7.46
N LEU A 121 -8.71 -4.36 6.59
CA LEU A 121 -10.16 -4.22 6.74
C LEU A 121 -10.67 -4.99 7.97
N GLY A 122 -10.17 -6.20 8.23
CA GLY A 122 -10.49 -6.96 9.45
C GLY A 122 -10.07 -6.24 10.73
N THR A 123 -8.94 -5.52 10.70
CA THR A 123 -8.51 -4.67 11.83
C THR A 123 -9.40 -3.44 11.99
N TRP A 124 -9.82 -2.81 10.88
CA TRP A 124 -10.72 -1.65 10.92
C TRP A 124 -12.14 -2.03 11.36
N ARG A 125 -12.61 -3.21 10.98
CA ARG A 125 -13.88 -3.78 11.45
C ARG A 125 -13.89 -3.96 12.97
N ARG A 126 -12.83 -4.57 13.53
CA ARG A 126 -12.66 -4.69 14.99
C ARG A 126 -12.63 -3.35 15.71
N LYS A 127 -12.18 -2.29 15.02
CA LYS A 127 -12.16 -0.91 15.54
C LYS A 127 -13.45 -0.13 15.25
N GLY A 128 -14.47 -0.74 14.66
CA GLY A 128 -15.75 -0.10 14.34
C GLY A 128 -15.69 0.97 13.25
N ARG A 129 -14.66 0.98 12.39
CA ARG A 129 -14.49 1.98 11.31
C ARG A 129 -15.19 1.59 10.01
N VAL A 130 -15.32 0.30 9.78
CA VAL A 130 -15.96 -0.26 8.59
C VAL A 130 -16.90 -1.39 8.98
N THR A 131 -18.02 -1.49 8.28
CA THR A 131 -18.86 -2.69 8.27
C THR A 131 -18.56 -3.48 7.00
N GLY A 132 -18.59 -4.80 7.12
CA GLY A 132 -18.35 -5.71 6.00
C GLY A 132 -19.49 -6.70 5.92
N GLU A 133 -20.20 -6.71 4.81
CA GLU A 133 -21.27 -7.65 4.54
C GLU A 133 -20.86 -8.60 3.43
N ARG A 134 -21.35 -9.83 3.51
CA ARG A 134 -21.14 -10.80 2.43
C ARG A 134 -22.35 -10.71 1.49
N PRO A 135 -22.14 -10.50 0.18
CA PRO A 135 -23.25 -10.49 -0.76
C PRO A 135 -23.95 -11.87 -0.78
N PRO A 136 -25.29 -11.89 -0.95
CA PRO A 136 -26.04 -13.14 -1.05
C PRO A 136 -25.53 -14.02 -2.19
N GLY A 137 -25.36 -15.32 -1.96
CA GLY A 137 -24.93 -16.28 -2.99
C GLY A 137 -23.41 -16.38 -3.22
N ALA A 138 -22.58 -15.61 -2.50
CA ALA A 138 -21.12 -15.76 -2.62
C ALA A 138 -20.62 -17.12 -2.08
N PRO A 139 -19.72 -17.82 -2.80
CA PRO A 139 -19.22 -19.13 -2.39
C PRO A 139 -18.54 -19.04 -1.02
N ARG A 140 -18.87 -19.97 -0.09
CA ARG A 140 -18.36 -19.95 1.30
C ARG A 140 -16.83 -20.14 1.39
N THR A 141 -16.24 -20.76 0.38
CA THR A 141 -14.82 -21.06 0.25
C THR A 141 -14.07 -19.82 -0.27
N GLY A 142 -13.23 -19.24 0.58
CA GLY A 142 -12.46 -18.02 0.30
C GLY A 142 -12.60 -17.02 1.45
N GLU A 143 -11.53 -16.82 2.22
CA GLU A 143 -11.46 -15.89 3.35
C GLU A 143 -11.72 -14.45 2.88
N GLY A 144 -12.91 -13.90 3.14
CA GLY A 144 -13.18 -12.45 3.06
C GLY A 144 -13.08 -11.77 1.69
N SER A 145 -12.60 -12.45 0.65
CA SER A 145 -12.34 -11.90 -0.70
C SER A 145 -13.57 -11.30 -1.38
N PHE A 146 -14.76 -11.72 -0.95
CA PHE A 146 -16.04 -11.31 -1.52
C PHE A 146 -16.82 -10.36 -0.60
N CYS A 147 -16.26 -9.91 0.53
CA CYS A 147 -16.94 -8.94 1.38
C CYS A 147 -17.06 -7.59 0.65
N GLU A 148 -18.23 -7.00 0.78
CA GLU A 148 -18.53 -5.62 0.46
C GLU A 148 -18.38 -4.78 1.72
N TRP A 149 -17.57 -3.74 1.64
CA TRP A 149 -17.18 -2.92 2.78
C TRP A 149 -17.75 -1.52 2.67
N ARG A 150 -18.20 -0.97 3.80
CA ARG A 150 -18.70 0.40 3.87
C ARG A 150 -18.15 1.08 5.13
N LEU A 151 -17.97 2.40 5.07
CA LEU A 151 -17.61 3.18 6.26
C LEU A 151 -18.76 3.15 7.26
N THR A 152 -18.43 2.89 8.53
CA THR A 152 -19.39 3.03 9.61
C THR A 152 -19.68 4.52 9.79
N ARG A 153 -20.90 4.96 9.49
CA ARG A 153 -21.30 6.34 9.81
C ARG A 153 -21.25 6.48 11.35
N PRO A 154 -20.73 7.60 11.89
CA PRO A 154 -20.78 7.83 13.32
C PRO A 154 -22.26 7.80 13.73
N THR A 155 -22.63 6.86 14.61
CA THR A 155 -23.94 6.80 15.23
C THR A 155 -24.08 8.05 16.10
N GLY A 156 -24.75 9.07 15.55
CA GLY A 156 -24.87 10.39 16.14
C GLY A 156 -26.02 11.16 15.54
N GLU A 157 -27.18 10.53 15.36
CA GLU A 157 -28.48 11.21 15.30
C GLU A 157 -29.46 10.38 16.13
N GLY A 158 -29.55 10.72 17.41
CA GLY A 158 -30.67 10.33 18.23
C GLY A 158 -31.93 10.91 17.62
N GLN A 159 -32.95 10.06 17.48
CA GLN A 159 -34.32 10.47 17.25
C GLN A 159 -34.69 11.57 18.27
N ALA A 160 -34.82 12.81 17.81
CA ALA A 160 -35.50 13.84 18.56
C ALA A 160 -37.00 13.51 18.52
N THR A 161 -37.46 12.66 19.43
CA THR A 161 -38.87 12.61 19.82
C THR A 161 -39.15 13.89 20.62
N SER A 162 -39.41 15.00 19.94
CA SER A 162 -39.99 16.19 20.57
C SER A 162 -41.49 16.15 20.39
N GLY A 163 -42.16 15.42 21.28
CA GLY A 163 -43.57 15.62 21.55
C GLY A 163 -43.71 16.89 22.39
N TYR A 164 -44.30 17.93 21.81
CA TYR A 164 -44.81 19.06 22.58
C TYR A 164 -46.18 18.69 23.15
N PRO A 165 -46.42 18.82 24.46
CA PRO A 165 -47.78 18.83 25.00
C PRO A 165 -48.42 20.19 24.72
N THR A 166 -49.63 20.15 24.17
CA THR A 166 -50.55 21.29 24.03
C THR A 166 -51.04 21.71 25.42
N LEU A 167 -50.82 22.98 25.78
CA LEU A 167 -51.70 23.77 26.64
C LEU A 167 -51.81 25.18 26.08
#